data_AF-A0A318VTN9-F1
#
_entry.id   AF-A0A318VTN9-F1
#
_cell.length_a   1.000
_cell.length_b   1.000
_cell.length_c   1.000
_cell.angle_alpha   90.00
_cell.angle_beta   90.00
_cell.angle_gamma   90.00
#
_symmetry.space_group_name_H-M   'P 1'
#
loop_
_entity.id
_entity.type
_entity.pdbx_description
1 polymer ?
#
loop_
_entity_poly.entity_id
_entity_poly.type
_entity_poly.pdbx_seq_one_letter_code
_entity_poly.pdbx_strand_id
1 'polypeptide(L)'
;MGENLLVWLAAGIALLATIVAGFAVALVLLLRRQLTALRQDYQRQATSLMALQGAMKVLSEGVINHGQAQASVQRALERLHDQHTELRARDPDQGSYEKAIQLVREGYPREEVRRLCSLTAAELDLIYSLHGAGSARDDD
;
A
#
# COMPACT_ATOMS: atom_id res chain seq x y z
N MET A 1 -39.10 -77.79 42.91
CA MET A 1 -39.61 -76.54 42.26
C MET A 1 -38.67 -75.34 42.43
N GLY A 2 -37.89 -75.23 43.52
CA GLY A 2 -37.00 -74.08 43.76
C GLY A 2 -35.78 -73.95 42.83
N GLU A 3 -35.19 -75.06 42.37
CA GLU A 3 -34.01 -75.01 41.48
C GLU A 3 -34.29 -74.36 40.12
N ASN A 4 -35.46 -74.63 39.52
CA ASN A 4 -35.84 -74.01 38.25
C ASN A 4 -36.04 -72.49 38.39
N LEU A 5 -36.54 -72.03 39.54
CA LEU A 5 -36.73 -70.60 39.82
C LEU A 5 -35.39 -69.85 39.89
N LEU A 6 -34.39 -70.45 40.53
CA LEU A 6 -33.04 -69.88 40.62
C LEU A 6 -32.34 -69.79 39.26
N VAL A 7 -32.52 -70.80 38.40
CA VAL A 7 -31.97 -70.80 37.04
C VAL A 7 -32.59 -69.69 36.19
N TRP A 8 -33.90 -69.48 36.25
CA TRP A 8 -34.57 -68.39 35.54
C TRP A 8 -34.15 -67.00 36.04
N LEU A 9 -33.97 -66.83 37.35
CA LEU A 9 -33.45 -65.57 37.92
C LEU A 9 -32.01 -65.30 37.48
N ALA A 10 -31.14 -66.30 37.54
CA ALA A 10 -29.75 -66.16 37.09
C ALA A 10 -29.66 -65.85 35.59
N ALA A 11 -30.48 -66.49 34.76
CA ALA A 11 -30.58 -66.21 33.33
C ALA A 11 -31.06 -64.78 33.06
N GLY A 12 -32.06 -64.29 33.82
CA GLY A 12 -32.56 -62.92 33.71
C GLY A 12 -31.50 -61.87 34.06
N ILE A 13 -30.73 -62.10 35.14
CA ILE A 13 -29.64 -61.20 35.56
C ILE A 13 -28.52 -61.20 34.53
N ALA A 14 -28.13 -62.38 34.01
CA ALA A 14 -27.11 -62.48 32.98
C ALA A 14 -27.52 -61.73 31.70
N LEU A 15 -28.78 -61.86 31.28
CA LEU A 15 -29.32 -61.16 30.11
C LEU A 15 -29.32 -59.64 30.33
N LEU A 16 -29.77 -59.16 31.49
CA LEU A 16 -29.70 -57.75 31.85
C LEU A 16 -28.26 -57.22 31.85
N ALA A 17 -27.32 -57.97 32.43
CA ALA A 17 -25.91 -57.59 32.46
C ALA A 17 -25.32 -57.44 31.04
N THR A 18 -25.66 -58.33 30.11
CA THR A 18 -25.20 -58.24 28.72
C THR A 18 -25.79 -57.03 27.99
N ILE A 19 -27.05 -56.70 28.22
CA ILE A 19 -27.71 -55.53 27.63
C ILE A 19 -27.06 -54.23 28.14
N VAL A 20 -26.84 -54.14 29.46
CA VAL A 20 -26.19 -52.96 30.07
C VAL A 20 -24.76 -52.80 29.57
N ALA A 21 -23.99 -53.89 29.47
CA ALA A 21 -22.64 -53.86 28.92
C ALA A 21 -22.64 -53.40 27.46
N GLY A 22 -23.55 -53.91 26.63
CA GLY A 22 -23.70 -53.48 25.24
C GLY A 22 -24.04 -51.99 25.12
N PHE A 23 -24.96 -51.51 25.96
CA PHE A 23 -25.36 -50.10 25.99
C PHE A 23 -24.21 -49.18 26.42
N ALA A 24 -23.44 -49.59 27.45
CA ALA A 24 -22.26 -48.87 27.90
C ALA A 24 -21.20 -48.76 26.80
N VAL A 25 -20.93 -49.86 26.08
CA VAL A 25 -19.98 -49.87 24.95
C VAL A 25 -20.46 -48.95 23.82
N ALA A 26 -21.76 -48.99 23.48
CA ALA A 26 -22.34 -48.12 22.45
C ALA A 26 -22.19 -46.63 22.81
N LEU A 27 -22.47 -46.26 24.06
CA LEU A 27 -22.27 -44.91 24.60
C LEU A 27 -20.81 -44.48 24.50
N VAL A 28 -19.87 -45.31 24.92
CA VAL A 28 -18.43 -45.00 24.83
C VAL A 28 -17.99 -44.79 23.38
N LEU A 29 -18.49 -45.59 22.44
CA LEU A 29 -18.18 -45.43 21.01
C LEU A 29 -18.75 -44.12 20.45
N LEU A 30 -19.98 -43.76 20.81
CA LEU A 30 -20.60 -42.48 20.42
C LEU A 30 -19.83 -41.29 20.97
N LEU A 31 -19.47 -41.30 22.26
CA LEU A 31 -18.69 -40.25 22.89
C LEU A 31 -17.31 -40.12 22.23
N ARG A 32 -16.63 -41.23 21.95
CA ARG A 32 -15.34 -41.21 21.25
C ARG A 32 -15.46 -40.59 19.85
N ARG A 33 -16.51 -40.93 19.10
CA ARG A 33 -16.77 -40.34 17.77
C ARG A 33 -16.98 -38.84 17.85
N GLN A 34 -17.79 -38.37 18.80
CA GLN A 34 -18.03 -36.94 19.01
C GLN A 34 -16.74 -36.21 19.40
N LEU A 35 -15.94 -36.78 20.29
CA LEU A 35 -14.65 -36.22 20.69
C LEU A 35 -13.66 -36.13 19.53
N THR A 36 -13.61 -37.13 18.65
CA THR A 36 -12.75 -37.08 17.45
C THR A 36 -13.21 -36.03 16.45
N ALA A 37 -14.52 -35.89 16.23
CA ALA A 37 -15.05 -34.85 15.34
C ALA A 37 -14.74 -33.46 15.89
N LEU A 38 -14.97 -33.25 17.19
CA LEU A 38 -14.69 -31.99 17.86
C LEU A 38 -13.20 -31.64 17.82
N ARG A 39 -12.31 -32.63 18.04
CA ARG A 39 -10.85 -32.44 17.90
C ARG A 39 -10.44 -32.06 16.48
N GLN A 40 -11.06 -32.66 15.46
CA GLN A 40 -10.78 -32.30 14.06
C GLN A 40 -11.22 -30.86 13.77
N ASP A 41 -12.36 -30.43 14.29
CA ASP A 41 -12.84 -29.05 14.14
C ASP A 41 -11.93 -28.05 14.87
N TYR A 42 -11.46 -28.37 16.07
CA TYR A 42 -10.45 -27.57 16.78
C TYR A 42 -9.13 -27.47 16.01
N GLN A 43 -8.66 -28.57 15.41
CA GLN A 43 -7.43 -28.54 14.59
C GLN A 43 -7.59 -27.69 13.32
N ARG A 44 -8.77 -27.73 12.69
CA ARG A 44 -9.11 -26.86 11.55
C ARG A 44 -9.17 -25.39 11.95
N GLN A 45 -9.73 -25.08 13.10
CA GLN A 45 -9.70 -23.71 13.62
C GLN A 45 -8.28 -23.25 13.96
N ALA A 46 -7.47 -24.08 14.61
CA ALA A 46 -6.09 -23.75 14.94
C ALA A 46 -5.22 -23.49 13.69
N THR A 47 -5.40 -24.29 12.64
CA THR A 47 -4.70 -24.08 11.36
C THR A 47 -5.17 -22.80 10.66
N SER A 48 -6.47 -22.49 10.69
CA SER A 48 -6.97 -21.22 10.15
C SER A 48 -6.45 -19.99 10.91
N LEU A 49 -6.33 -20.08 12.24
CA LEU A 49 -5.73 -19.02 13.06
C LEU A 49 -4.24 -18.84 12.77
N MET A 50 -3.47 -19.94 12.63
CA MET A 50 -2.07 -19.85 12.24
C MET A 50 -1.90 -19.24 10.83
N ALA A 51 -2.76 -19.60 9.88
CA ALA A 51 -2.73 -19.02 8.54
C ALA A 51 -3.05 -17.51 8.57
N LEU A 52 -4.04 -17.10 9.36
CA LEU A 52 -4.42 -15.70 9.51
C LEU A 52 -3.32 -14.88 10.22
N GLN A 53 -2.67 -15.46 11.23
CA GLN A 53 -1.54 -14.84 11.93
C GLN A 53 -0.32 -14.72 11.01
N GLY A 54 -0.08 -15.72 10.15
CA GLY A 54 0.93 -15.65 9.09
C GLY A 54 0.66 -14.54 8.08
N ALA A 55 -0.58 -14.45 7.58
CA ALA A 55 -1.00 -13.39 6.66
C ALA A 55 -0.86 -12.00 7.30
N MET A 56 -1.23 -11.85 8.57
CA MET A 56 -1.07 -10.60 9.33
C MET A 56 0.41 -10.21 9.49
N LYS A 57 1.30 -11.18 9.74
CA LYS A 57 2.73 -10.93 9.81
C LYS A 57 3.29 -10.43 8.48
N VAL A 58 2.94 -11.07 7.37
CA VAL A 58 3.36 -10.63 6.02
C VAL A 58 2.82 -9.24 5.70
N LEU A 59 1.57 -8.94 6.03
CA LEU A 59 0.98 -7.61 5.88
C LEU A 59 1.72 -6.56 6.72
N SER A 60 2.07 -6.89 7.97
CA SER A 60 2.81 -5.97 8.85
C SER A 60 4.21 -5.66 8.32
N GLU A 61 4.92 -6.66 7.78
CA GLU A 61 6.24 -6.48 7.15
C GLU A 61 6.12 -5.67 5.84
N GLY A 62 5.07 -5.93 5.06
CA GLY A 62 4.77 -5.19 3.82
C GLY A 62 4.47 -3.70 4.06
N VAL A 63 3.68 -3.38 5.08
CA VAL A 63 3.35 -1.98 5.45
C VAL A 63 4.58 -1.21 5.91
N ILE A 64 5.48 -1.84 6.68
CA ILE A 64 6.74 -1.21 7.11
C ILE A 64 7.63 -0.92 5.90
N ASN A 65 7.75 -1.86 4.97
CA ASN A 65 8.56 -1.69 3.77
C ASN A 65 8.02 -0.60 2.83
N HIS A 66 6.69 -0.53 2.67
CA HIS A 66 6.04 0.54 1.90
C HIS A 66 6.21 1.92 2.56
N GLY A 67 6.11 2.01 3.88
CA GLY A 67 6.37 3.26 4.60
C GLY A 67 7.81 3.76 4.45
N GLN A 68 8.79 2.85 4.45
CA GLN A 68 10.19 3.21 4.21
C GLN A 68 10.45 3.66 2.76
N ALA A 69 9.81 3.02 1.78
CA ALA A 69 9.89 3.44 0.38
C ALA A 69 9.24 4.82 0.14
N GLN A 70 8.10 5.09 0.77
CA GLN A 70 7.46 6.41 0.67
C GLN A 70 8.32 7.50 1.31
N ALA A 71 8.91 7.23 2.48
CA ALA A 71 9.81 8.16 3.15
C ALA A 71 11.10 8.41 2.35
N SER A 72 11.64 7.40 1.66
CA SER A 72 12.83 7.57 0.82
C SER A 72 12.53 8.39 -0.44
N VAL A 73 11.37 8.17 -1.08
CA VAL A 73 10.90 8.97 -2.22
C VAL A 73 10.64 10.41 -1.80
N GLN A 74 10.01 10.64 -0.64
CA GLN A 74 9.77 11.99 -0.13
C GLN A 74 11.08 12.74 0.12
N ARG A 75 12.08 12.10 0.75
CA ARG A 75 13.41 12.70 0.93
C ARG A 75 14.13 12.96 -0.39
N ALA A 76 13.97 12.09 -1.39
CA ALA A 76 14.54 12.30 -2.72
C ALA A 76 13.90 13.50 -3.43
N LEU A 77 12.58 13.67 -3.30
CA LEU A 77 11.86 14.83 -3.80
C LEU A 77 12.28 16.13 -3.10
N GLU A 78 12.42 16.11 -1.78
CA GLU A 78 12.91 17.25 -1.00
C GLU A 78 14.30 17.69 -1.46
N ARG A 79 15.24 16.73 -1.59
CA ARG A 79 16.58 17.03 -2.10
C ARG A 79 16.57 17.59 -3.51
N LEU A 80 15.71 17.07 -4.38
CA LEU A 80 15.59 17.54 -5.76
C LEU A 80 14.99 18.96 -5.79
N HIS A 81 14.02 19.25 -4.92
CA HIS A 81 13.44 20.57 -4.77
C HIS A 81 14.46 21.59 -4.26
N ASP A 82 15.28 21.21 -3.26
CA ASP A 82 16.36 22.05 -2.75
C ASP A 82 17.40 22.34 -3.83
N GLN A 83 17.82 21.32 -4.59
CA GLN A 83 18.74 21.50 -5.72
C GLN A 83 18.16 22.41 -6.80
N HIS A 84 16.88 22.26 -7.12
CA HIS A 84 16.21 23.10 -8.10
C HIS A 84 16.08 24.55 -7.60
N THR A 85 15.85 24.75 -6.31
CA THR A 85 15.80 26.08 -5.69
C THR A 85 17.18 26.73 -5.69
N GLU A 86 18.24 25.99 -5.38
CA GLU A 86 19.62 26.49 -5.44
C GLU A 86 20.04 26.83 -6.87
N LEU A 87 19.67 26.01 -7.86
CA LEU A 87 19.91 26.28 -9.27
C LEU A 87 19.16 27.53 -9.75
N ARG A 88 17.88 27.68 -9.36
CA ARG A 88 17.09 28.87 -9.68
C ARG A 88 17.63 30.14 -9.02
N ALA A 89 18.16 30.02 -7.79
CA ALA A 89 18.80 31.13 -7.10
C ALA A 89 20.15 31.51 -7.75
N ARG A 90 20.84 30.56 -8.37
CA ARG A 90 22.07 30.79 -9.15
C ARG A 90 21.82 31.41 -10.52
N ASP A 91 20.61 31.32 -11.06
CA ASP A 91 20.28 31.81 -12.39
C ASP A 91 19.22 32.94 -12.35
N PRO A 92 19.54 34.10 -11.75
CA PRO A 92 18.64 35.26 -11.71
C PRO A 92 18.42 35.88 -13.10
N ASP A 93 19.26 35.55 -14.08
CA ASP A 93 19.22 36.14 -15.42
C ASP A 93 18.15 35.51 -16.31
N GLN A 94 17.84 34.22 -16.16
CA GLN A 94 16.81 33.54 -16.99
C GLN A 94 15.44 34.26 -16.93
N GLY A 95 15.04 34.77 -15.76
CA GLY A 95 13.80 35.52 -15.61
C GLY A 95 13.80 36.88 -16.36
N SER A 96 14.97 37.51 -16.48
CA SER A 96 15.15 38.77 -17.23
C SER A 96 15.07 38.55 -18.73
N TYR A 97 15.64 37.43 -19.23
CA TYR A 97 15.57 37.04 -20.65
C TYR A 97 14.16 36.65 -21.10
N GLU A 98 13.43 35.83 -20.32
CA GLU A 98 12.05 35.46 -20.64
C GLU A 98 11.14 36.71 -20.73
N LYS A 99 11.28 37.62 -19.77
CA LYS A 99 10.53 38.89 -19.75
C LYS A 99 10.90 39.79 -20.93
N ALA A 100 12.19 39.86 -21.30
CA ALA A 100 12.63 40.64 -22.45
C ALA A 100 12.06 40.08 -23.77
N ILE A 101 12.07 38.75 -23.95
CA ILE A 101 11.50 38.10 -25.15
C ILE A 101 10.00 38.41 -25.27
N GLN A 102 9.26 38.42 -24.16
CA GLN A 102 7.85 38.77 -24.16
C GLN A 102 7.63 40.24 -24.59
N LEU A 103 8.37 41.19 -24.01
CA LEU A 103 8.25 42.62 -24.36
C LEU A 103 8.60 42.89 -25.84
N VAL A 104 9.61 42.19 -26.38
CA VAL A 104 9.98 42.30 -27.80
C VAL A 104 8.87 41.75 -28.71
N ARG A 105 8.22 40.64 -28.33
CA ARG A 105 7.06 40.09 -29.07
C ARG A 105 5.84 41.01 -29.00
N GLU A 106 5.67 41.74 -27.91
CA GLU A 106 4.62 42.76 -27.73
C GLU A 106 4.94 44.07 -28.48
N GLY A 107 6.13 44.19 -29.10
CA GLY A 107 6.50 45.33 -29.93
C GLY A 107 7.02 46.54 -29.15
N TYR A 108 7.43 46.36 -27.89
CA TYR A 108 8.02 47.45 -27.11
C TYR A 108 9.31 47.98 -27.75
N PRO A 109 9.63 49.27 -27.58
CA PRO A 109 10.85 49.85 -28.14
C PRO A 109 12.10 49.33 -27.41
N ARG A 110 13.20 49.19 -28.16
CA ARG A 110 14.50 48.65 -27.70
C ARG A 110 14.97 49.28 -26.38
N GLU A 111 14.84 50.60 -26.27
CA GLU A 111 15.31 51.37 -25.13
C GLU A 111 14.52 51.09 -23.84
N GLU A 112 13.23 50.76 -23.97
CA GLU A 112 12.35 50.45 -22.85
C GLU A 112 12.61 49.04 -22.34
N VAL A 113 12.75 48.06 -23.24
CA VAL A 113 13.15 46.68 -22.88
C VAL A 113 14.51 46.66 -22.17
N ARG A 114 15.48 47.46 -22.63
CA ARG A 114 16.80 47.60 -22.01
C ARG A 114 16.73 48.08 -20.56
N ARG A 115 15.89 49.08 -20.27
CA ARG A 115 15.71 49.64 -18.92
C ARG A 115 14.99 48.68 -17.98
N LEU A 116 14.02 47.93 -18.49
CA LEU A 116 13.17 47.04 -17.70
C LEU A 116 13.83 45.70 -17.35
N CYS A 117 14.71 45.20 -18.23
CA CYS A 117 15.33 43.87 -18.10
C CYS A 117 16.84 43.92 -17.81
N SER A 118 17.43 45.10 -17.63
CA SER A 118 18.86 45.30 -17.29
C SER A 118 19.84 44.56 -18.22
N LEU A 119 19.50 44.43 -19.49
CA LEU A 119 20.29 43.70 -20.50
C LEU A 119 21.40 44.57 -21.09
N THR A 120 22.50 43.94 -21.51
CA THR A 120 23.55 44.62 -22.28
C THR A 120 23.10 44.94 -23.71
N ALA A 121 23.76 45.90 -24.36
CA ALA A 121 23.42 46.29 -25.74
C ALA A 121 23.56 45.13 -26.75
N ALA A 122 24.53 44.23 -26.53
CA ALA A 122 24.75 43.07 -27.39
C ALA A 122 23.67 41.99 -27.22
N GLU A 123 23.24 41.72 -25.99
CA GLU A 123 22.18 40.74 -25.68
C GLU A 123 20.83 41.21 -26.24
N LEU A 124 20.54 42.51 -26.12
CA LEU A 124 19.33 43.11 -26.65
C LEU A 124 19.26 42.98 -28.18
N ASP A 125 20.35 43.29 -28.89
CA ASP A 125 20.38 43.22 -30.35
C ASP A 125 20.19 41.78 -30.85
N LEU A 126 20.76 40.79 -30.13
CA LEU A 126 20.55 39.37 -30.41
C LEU A 126 19.08 38.96 -30.22
N ILE A 127 18.43 39.38 -29.14
CA ILE A 127 17.01 39.06 -28.87
C ILE A 127 16.09 39.64 -29.95
N TYR A 128 16.32 40.89 -30.36
CA TYR A 128 15.54 41.52 -31.44
C TYR A 128 15.79 40.88 -32.80
N SER A 129 17.01 40.44 -33.08
CA SER A 129 17.33 39.69 -34.30
C SER A 129 16.60 38.34 -34.35
N LEU A 130 16.52 37.63 -33.22
CA LEU A 130 15.94 36.30 -33.14
C LEU A 130 14.40 36.30 -33.00
N HIS A 131 13.83 37.30 -32.32
CA HIS A 131 12.41 37.35 -31.93
C HIS A 131 11.64 38.57 -32.47
N GLY A 132 12.32 39.60 -32.95
CA GLY A 132 11.72 40.84 -33.47
C GLY A 132 11.26 40.75 -34.93
N ALA A 133 11.41 39.60 -35.58
CA ALA A 133 10.98 39.38 -36.97
C ALA A 133 9.46 39.48 -37.20
N GLY A 134 8.67 39.75 -36.15
CA GLY A 134 7.22 39.99 -36.23
C GLY A 134 6.77 41.44 -36.05
N SER A 135 7.66 42.39 -35.68
CA SER A 135 7.27 43.79 -35.40
C SER A 135 8.07 44.85 -36.17
N ALA A 136 9.00 44.44 -37.05
CA ALA A 136 9.70 45.34 -37.97
C ALA A 136 8.83 45.73 -39.18
N ARG A 137 7.60 46.22 -38.91
CA ARG A 137 6.79 46.93 -39.89
C ARG A 137 5.85 47.92 -39.20
N ASP A 138 6.39 49.07 -38.86
CA ASP A 138 5.86 50.35 -39.31
C ASP A 138 6.96 51.40 -39.14
N ASP A 139 7.52 51.79 -40.29
CA ASP A 139 8.22 53.05 -40.52
C ASP A 139 7.19 54.19 -40.46
N ASP A 140 7.44 55.23 -39.65
CA ASP A 140 7.56 56.65 -40.02
C ASP A 140 7.67 57.54 -38.76
#